data_AF-A0A7R9Y0L5-F1
#
_entry.id   AF-A0A7R9Y0L5-F1
#
_cell.length_a   1.000
_cell.length_b   1.000
_cell.length_c   1.000
_cell.angle_alpha   90.00
_cell.angle_beta   90.00
_cell.angle_gamma   90.00
#
_symmetry.space_group_name_H-M   'P 1'
#
loop_
_entity.id
_entity.type
_entity.pdbx_description
1 polymer ?
#
loop_
_entity_poly.entity_id
_entity_poly.type
_entity_poly.pdbx_seq_one_letter_code
_entity_poly.pdbx_strand_id
1 'polypeptide(L)'
;EVRVKSKQALLDLLIDRARDSNAFARAQCLRTWAMLCEAEALPIGHWQLVTEMAIGRVSDKASVVRRAAMQLVGTLLTYNPFGPSLPVESLEGSLQSYAERLEAEEAKIAETTPDEDDADEAVRG
;
A
#
# COMPACT_ATOMS: atom_id res chain seq x y z
N GLU A 1 20.74 -22.09 14.94
CA GLU A 1 19.60 -21.24 15.35
C GLU A 1 19.25 -20.28 14.22
N VAL A 2 18.20 -20.56 13.47
CA VAL A 2 17.72 -19.64 12.42
C VAL A 2 16.88 -18.60 13.12
N ARG A 3 17.50 -17.45 13.44
CA ARG A 3 16.79 -16.27 13.96
C ARG A 3 15.60 -16.01 13.05
N VAL A 4 14.38 -16.15 13.58
CA VAL A 4 13.15 -15.78 12.89
C VAL A 4 13.32 -14.31 12.49
N LYS A 5 13.61 -14.05 11.22
CA LYS A 5 13.54 -12.69 10.68
C LYS A 5 12.09 -12.26 10.90
N SER A 6 11.89 -11.07 11.47
CA SER A 6 10.54 -10.54 11.68
C SER A 6 9.76 -10.59 10.36
N LYS A 7 8.44 -10.74 10.43
CA LYS A 7 7.55 -10.75 9.25
C LYS A 7 7.91 -9.62 8.27
N GLN A 8 8.13 -8.41 8.80
CA GLN A 8 8.51 -7.25 8.00
C GLN A 8 9.83 -7.48 7.25
N ALA A 9 10.87 -7.97 7.94
CA ALA A 9 12.16 -8.24 7.31
C ALA A 9 12.09 -9.29 6.18
N LEU A 10 11.11 -10.21 6.22
CA LEU A 10 10.87 -11.14 5.11
C LEU A 10 10.19 -10.47 3.91
N LEU A 11 9.25 -9.56 4.17
CA LEU A 11 8.58 -8.78 3.12
C LEU A 11 9.57 -7.82 2.45
N ASP A 12 10.37 -7.11 3.23
CA ASP A 12 11.43 -6.22 2.75
C ASP A 12 12.43 -7.00 1.87
N LEU A 13 12.79 -8.22 2.30
CA LEU A 13 13.65 -9.10 1.51
C LEU A 13 13.01 -9.47 0.17
N LEU A 14 11.71 -9.75 0.12
CA LEU A 14 11.03 -10.02 -1.15
C LEU A 14 11.05 -8.80 -2.07
N ILE A 15 10.84 -7.59 -1.54
CA ILE A 15 10.93 -6.33 -2.31
C ILE A 15 12.32 -6.20 -2.94
N ASP A 16 13.37 -6.45 -2.17
CA ASP A 16 14.75 -6.39 -2.67
C ASP A 16 15.02 -7.44 -3.77
N ARG A 17 14.50 -8.66 -3.61
CA ARG A 17 14.72 -9.76 -4.57
C ARG A 17 14.01 -9.57 -5.90
N ALA A 18 13.05 -8.66 -5.99
CA ALA A 18 12.50 -8.25 -7.27
C ALA A 18 13.51 -7.53 -8.18
N ARG A 19 14.65 -7.07 -7.63
CA ARG A 19 15.75 -6.41 -8.36
C ARG A 19 17.01 -7.29 -8.50
N ASP A 20 16.91 -8.59 -8.21
CA ASP A 20 18.05 -9.50 -8.29
C ASP A 20 18.63 -9.58 -9.72
N SER A 21 19.94 -9.73 -9.84
CA SER A 21 20.62 -9.98 -11.12
C SER A 21 20.09 -11.23 -11.85
N ASN A 22 19.74 -12.28 -11.10
CA ASN A 22 19.26 -13.54 -11.63
C ASN A 22 17.77 -13.46 -11.99
N ALA A 23 17.47 -13.67 -13.28
CA ALA A 23 16.10 -13.66 -13.79
C ALA A 23 15.18 -14.69 -13.11
N PHE A 24 15.71 -15.86 -12.74
CA PHE A 24 14.93 -16.87 -12.04
C PHE A 24 14.58 -16.44 -10.61
N ALA A 25 15.50 -15.77 -9.91
CA ALA A 25 15.24 -15.24 -8.57
C ALA A 25 14.15 -14.16 -8.61
N ARG A 26 14.23 -13.22 -9.57
CA ARG A 26 13.17 -12.22 -9.80
C ARG A 26 11.82 -12.87 -10.10
N ALA A 27 11.79 -13.84 -11.00
CA ALA A 27 10.55 -14.53 -11.36
C ALA A 27 9.95 -15.30 -10.18
N GLN A 28 10.78 -15.94 -9.35
CA GLN A 28 10.30 -16.61 -8.13
C GLN A 28 9.76 -15.62 -7.11
N CYS A 29 10.45 -14.48 -6.91
CA CYS A 29 9.95 -13.41 -6.06
C CYS A 29 8.54 -12.95 -6.49
N LEU A 30 8.32 -12.69 -7.78
CA LEU A 30 7.00 -12.29 -8.30
C LEU A 30 5.93 -13.38 -8.08
N ARG A 31 6.29 -14.67 -8.24
CA ARG A 31 5.38 -15.78 -7.94
C ARG A 31 5.06 -15.89 -6.45
N THR A 32 6.03 -15.64 -5.57
CA THR A 32 5.79 -15.62 -4.13
C THR A 32 4.80 -14.52 -3.76
N TRP A 33 4.92 -13.33 -4.34
CA TRP A 33 3.92 -12.27 -4.16
C TRP A 33 2.53 -12.68 -4.65
N ALA A 34 2.44 -13.40 -5.78
CA ALA A 34 1.15 -13.89 -6.28
C ALA A 34 0.54 -14.89 -5.31
N MET A 35 1.32 -15.84 -4.79
CA MET A 35 0.84 -16.80 -3.77
C MET A 35 0.39 -16.10 -2.48
N LEU A 36 1.10 -15.08 -2.02
CA LEU A 36 0.69 -14.29 -0.85
C LEU A 36 -0.62 -13.53 -1.11
N CYS A 37 -0.81 -13.03 -2.33
CA CYS A 37 -2.02 -12.34 -2.73
C CYS A 37 -3.22 -13.31 -2.78
N GLU A 38 -3.08 -14.48 -3.39
CA GLU A 38 -4.12 -15.53 -3.47
C GLU A 38 -4.49 -16.09 -2.10
N ALA A 39 -3.53 -16.16 -1.18
CA ALA A 39 -3.74 -16.60 0.19
C ALA A 39 -4.25 -15.49 1.12
N GLU A 40 -4.62 -14.31 0.59
CA GLU A 40 -5.07 -13.14 1.35
C GLU A 40 -4.07 -12.71 2.45
N ALA A 41 -2.78 -13.00 2.25
CA ALA A 41 -1.70 -12.78 3.20
C ALA A 41 -0.88 -11.52 2.91
N LEU A 42 -1.18 -10.81 1.82
CA LEU A 42 -0.52 -9.56 1.43
C LEU A 42 -1.00 -8.39 2.31
N PRO A 43 -0.13 -7.75 3.12
CA PRO A 43 -0.56 -6.66 3.99
C PRO A 43 -1.08 -5.46 3.20
N ILE A 44 -2.15 -4.81 3.68
CA ILE A 44 -2.83 -3.69 3.00
C ILE A 44 -1.84 -2.60 2.54
N GLY A 45 -0.89 -2.21 3.40
CA GLY A 45 0.11 -1.18 3.09
C GLY A 45 1.15 -1.56 2.04
N HIS A 46 1.21 -2.82 1.59
CA HIS A 46 2.14 -3.28 0.56
C HIS A 46 1.48 -3.43 -0.82
N TRP A 47 0.15 -3.29 -0.92
CA TRP A 47 -0.58 -3.51 -2.17
C TRP A 47 -0.11 -2.57 -3.28
N GLN A 48 -0.02 -1.27 -3.01
CA GLN A 48 0.45 -0.29 -3.99
C GLN A 48 1.90 -0.59 -4.43
N LEU A 49 2.80 -0.78 -3.47
CA LEU A 49 4.21 -1.06 -3.73
C LEU A 49 4.41 -2.33 -4.59
N VAL A 50 3.74 -3.43 -4.23
CA VAL A 50 3.83 -4.69 -4.97
C VAL A 50 3.22 -4.56 -6.37
N THR A 51 2.15 -3.78 -6.50
CA THR A 51 1.52 -3.49 -7.80
C THR A 51 2.46 -2.70 -8.72
N GLU A 52 3.04 -1.61 -8.22
CA GLU A 52 4.03 -0.81 -8.98
C GLU A 52 5.24 -1.64 -9.40
N MET A 53 5.75 -2.46 -8.48
CA MET A 53 6.84 -3.39 -8.74
C MET A 53 6.47 -4.41 -9.83
N ALA A 54 5.27 -5.00 -9.78
CA ALA A 54 4.80 -5.95 -10.78
C ALA A 54 4.68 -5.30 -12.16
N ILE A 55 4.05 -4.13 -12.24
CA ILE A 55 3.89 -3.34 -13.47
C ILE A 55 5.27 -3.02 -14.07
N GLY A 56 6.21 -2.54 -13.28
CA GLY A 56 7.58 -2.25 -13.73
C GLY A 56 8.31 -3.48 -14.29
N ARG A 57 7.95 -4.69 -13.85
CA ARG A 57 8.56 -5.95 -14.32
C ARG A 57 7.91 -6.53 -15.58
N VAL A 58 6.78 -6.00 -16.03
CA VAL A 58 6.18 -6.39 -17.31
C VAL A 58 7.12 -6.12 -18.49
N SER A 59 8.02 -5.13 -18.36
CA SER A 59 9.03 -4.79 -19.37
C SER A 59 10.41 -5.40 -19.12
N ASP A 60 10.54 -6.42 -18.26
CA ASP A 60 11.83 -7.07 -17.98
C ASP A 60 12.42 -7.72 -19.24
N LYS A 61 13.76 -7.73 -19.37
CA LYS A 61 14.48 -8.36 -20.49
C LYS A 61 14.17 -9.86 -20.59
N ALA A 62 14.05 -10.55 -19.46
CA ALA A 62 13.81 -11.99 -19.43
C ALA A 62 12.32 -12.31 -19.55
N SER A 63 11.96 -13.15 -20.53
CA SER A 63 10.57 -13.56 -20.79
C SER A 63 9.90 -14.26 -19.59
N VAL A 64 10.67 -15.03 -18.81
CA VAL A 64 10.17 -15.70 -17.60
C VAL A 64 9.71 -14.70 -16.54
N VAL A 65 10.38 -13.56 -16.43
CA VAL A 65 10.03 -12.49 -15.49
C VAL A 65 8.79 -11.75 -15.99
N ARG A 66 8.73 -11.40 -17.29
CA ARG A 66 7.54 -10.76 -17.88
C ARG A 66 6.28 -11.60 -17.68
N ARG A 67 6.38 -12.92 -17.87
CA ARG A 67 5.27 -13.85 -17.63
C ARG A 67 4.82 -13.83 -16.17
N ALA A 68 5.76 -13.94 -15.23
CA ALA A 68 5.45 -13.92 -13.80
C ALA A 68 4.86 -12.56 -13.36
N ALA A 69 5.32 -11.45 -13.94
CA ALA A 69 4.81 -10.11 -13.67
C ALA A 69 3.36 -9.95 -14.14
N MET A 70 3.04 -10.35 -15.38
CA MET A 70 1.66 -10.31 -15.89
C MET A 70 0.71 -11.18 -15.05
N GLN A 71 1.17 -12.36 -14.62
CA GLN A 71 0.42 -13.22 -13.72
C GLN A 71 0.14 -12.52 -12.39
N LEU A 72 1.16 -11.92 -11.76
CA LEU A 72 0.99 -11.17 -10.53
C LEU A 72 0.03 -9.99 -10.67
N VAL A 73 0.10 -9.21 -11.76
CA VAL A 73 -0.85 -8.11 -12.01
C VAL A 73 -2.28 -8.65 -12.12
N GLY A 74 -2.48 -9.75 -12.84
CA GLY A 74 -3.78 -10.42 -12.92
C GLY A 74 -4.29 -10.86 -11.55
N THR A 75 -3.45 -11.54 -10.77
CA THR A 75 -3.77 -11.98 -9.40
C THR A 75 -4.13 -10.79 -8.50
N LEU A 76 -3.36 -9.70 -8.54
CA LEU A 76 -3.63 -8.50 -7.75
C LEU A 76 -5.00 -7.91 -8.09
N LEU A 77 -5.39 -7.85 -9.36
CA LEU A 77 -6.72 -7.37 -9.75
C LEU A 77 -7.83 -8.32 -9.28
N THR A 78 -7.64 -9.63 -9.40
CA THR A 78 -8.64 -10.64 -9.01
C THR A 78 -8.86 -10.69 -7.50
N TYR A 79 -7.80 -10.59 -6.70
CA TYR A 79 -7.84 -10.74 -5.24
C TYR A 79 -7.78 -9.40 -4.49
N ASN A 80 -8.01 -8.27 -5.18
CA ASN A 80 -7.88 -6.94 -4.59
C ASN A 80 -8.87 -6.73 -3.42
N PRO A 81 -8.46 -6.07 -2.32
CA PRO A 81 -9.31 -5.83 -1.15
C PRO A 81 -10.14 -4.55 -1.27
N PHE A 82 -10.05 -3.82 -2.39
CA PHE A 82 -10.65 -2.48 -2.54
C PHE A 82 -12.06 -2.53 -3.13
N GLY A 83 -12.44 -3.66 -3.71
CA GLY A 83 -13.81 -3.92 -4.15
C GLY A 83 -13.88 -4.78 -5.41
N PRO A 84 -15.10 -5.18 -5.81
CA PRO A 84 -15.31 -6.00 -7.01
C PRO A 84 -15.02 -5.24 -8.32
N SER A 85 -14.99 -3.91 -8.29
CA SER A 85 -14.70 -3.05 -9.44
C SER A 85 -13.87 -1.86 -8.98
N LEU A 86 -13.00 -1.35 -9.86
CA LEU A 86 -12.11 -0.22 -9.61
C LEU A 86 -12.38 0.92 -10.61
N PRO A 87 -13.57 1.54 -10.60
CA PRO A 87 -13.91 2.64 -11.51
C PRO A 87 -13.16 3.92 -11.13
N VAL A 88 -12.22 4.34 -11.98
CA VAL A 88 -11.35 5.50 -11.73
C VAL A 88 -12.16 6.77 -11.44
N GLU A 89 -13.14 7.10 -12.29
CA GLU A 89 -13.96 8.33 -12.14
C GLU A 89 -14.72 8.39 -10.81
N SER A 90 -15.29 7.27 -10.37
CA SER A 90 -16.03 7.22 -9.10
C SER A 90 -15.11 7.30 -7.89
N LEU A 91 -13.90 6.72 -7.98
CA LEU A 91 -12.90 6.79 -6.93
C LEU A 91 -12.33 8.20 -6.80
N GLU A 92 -12.07 8.87 -7.92
CA GLU A 92 -11.64 10.28 -7.95
C GLU A 92 -12.71 11.22 -7.37
N GLY A 93 -13.97 11.07 -7.77
CA GLY A 93 -15.07 11.86 -7.21
C GLY A 93 -15.26 11.64 -5.70
N SER A 94 -15.14 10.39 -5.25
CA SER A 94 -15.17 10.07 -3.81
C SER A 94 -14.00 10.73 -3.08
N LEU A 95 -12.77 10.62 -3.61
CA LEU A 95 -11.58 11.23 -3.05
C LEU A 95 -11.74 12.75 -2.90
N GLN A 96 -12.24 13.43 -3.92
CA GLN A 96 -12.52 14.86 -3.85
C GLN A 96 -13.51 15.18 -2.73
N SER A 97 -14.65 14.48 -2.67
CA SER A 97 -15.66 14.74 -1.64
C SER A 97 -15.15 14.52 -0.20
N TYR A 98 -14.28 13.52 0.00
CA TYR A 98 -13.70 13.25 1.30
C TYR A 98 -12.62 14.25 1.67
N ALA A 99 -11.84 14.75 0.70
CA ALA A 99 -10.86 15.81 0.91
C ALA A 99 -11.53 17.13 1.32
N GLU A 100 -12.61 17.54 0.64
CA GLU A 100 -13.39 18.73 0.98
C GLU A 100 -14.00 18.62 2.39
N ARG A 101 -14.51 17.42 2.75
CA ARG A 101 -15.03 17.16 4.09
C ARG A 101 -13.94 17.21 5.15
N LEU A 102 -12.75 16.70 4.85
CA LEU A 102 -11.62 16.72 5.78
C LEU A 102 -11.19 18.17 6.06
N GLU A 103 -11.04 18.99 5.03
CA GLU A 103 -10.70 20.41 5.16
C GLU A 103 -11.76 21.18 5.98
N ALA A 104 -13.04 20.92 5.74
CA ALA A 104 -14.11 21.57 6.50
C ALA A 104 -14.12 21.17 7.99
N GLU A 105 -13.84 19.91 8.33
CA GLU A 105 -13.74 19.47 9.73
C GLU A 105 -12.46 19.98 10.40
N GLU A 106 -11.33 20.02 9.69
CA GLU A 106 -10.08 20.60 10.18
C GLU A 106 -10.22 22.09 10.49
N ALA A 107 -10.92 22.85 9.63
CA ALA A 107 -11.23 24.26 9.88
C ALA A 107 -12.10 24.45 11.14
N LYS A 108 -13.12 23.60 11.35
CA LYS A 108 -13.95 23.64 12.56
C LYS A 108 -13.14 23.35 13.82
N ILE A 109 -12.24 22.37 13.77
CA ILE A 109 -11.36 22.01 14.89
C ILE A 109 -10.42 23.18 15.23
N ALA A 110 -9.87 23.86 14.22
CA ALA A 110 -9.02 25.03 14.42
C ALA A 110 -9.77 26.23 15.01
N GLU A 111 -11.08 26.38 14.74
CA GLU A 111 -11.92 27.40 15.35
C GLU A 111 -12.36 27.07 16.79
N THR A 112 -12.27 25.81 17.22
CA THR A 112 -12.74 25.36 18.56
C THR A 112 -11.65 25.13 19.60
N THR A 113 -10.36 25.35 19.30
CA THR A 113 -9.34 25.44 20.36
C THR A 113 -9.55 26.73 21.14
N PRO A 114 -10.01 26.68 22.40
CA PRO A 114 -10.06 27.87 23.25
C PRO A 114 -8.62 28.23 23.61
N ASP A 115 -8.29 29.51 23.53
CA ASP A 115 -7.08 30.05 24.15
C ASP A 115 -7.05 29.60 25.63
N GLU A 116 -6.07 28.78 26.00
CA GLU A 116 -5.79 28.35 27.38
C GLU A 116 -5.20 29.51 28.22
N ASP A 117 -5.67 30.76 28.05
CA ASP A 117 -5.16 31.94 28.78
C ASP A 117 -6.19 32.60 29.72
N ASP A 118 -7.45 32.16 29.77
CA ASP A 118 -8.49 32.73 30.66
C ASP A 118 -8.79 31.89 31.92
N ALA A 119 -7.76 31.31 32.56
CA ALA A 119 -7.91 30.51 33.79
C ALA A 119 -7.03 30.94 34.98
N ASP A 120 -6.48 32.16 35.02
CA ASP A 120 -5.64 32.62 36.15
C ASP A 120 -6.06 33.97 36.80
N GLU A 121 -7.34 34.38 36.68
CA GLU A 121 -7.86 35.57 37.40
C GLU A 121 -8.96 35.27 38.44
N ALA A 122 -9.12 34.01 38.88
CA ALA A 122 -10.14 33.62 39.87
C ALA A 122 -9.60 33.29 41.28
N VAL A 123 -8.31 33.56 41.60
CA VAL A 123 -7.70 33.19 42.90
C VAL A 123 -7.30 34.40 43.77
N ARG A 124 -7.72 35.62 43.43
CA ARG A 124 -7.59 36.80 44.32
C ARG A 124 -8.95 37.35 44.73
N GLY A 125 -9.60 36.63 45.65
CA GLY A 125 -10.76 37.10 46.41
C GLY A 125 -10.64 36.65 47.86
#